data_AF-R7V2U9-F1
#
_entry.id   AF-R7V2U9-F1
#
_cell.length_a   1.000
_cell.length_b   1.000
_cell.length_c   1.000
_cell.angle_alpha   90.00
_cell.angle_beta   90.00
_cell.angle_gamma   90.00
#
_symmetry.space_group_name_H-M   'P 1'
#
loop_
_entity.id
_entity.type
_entity.pdbx_description
1 polymer ?
#
loop_
_entity_poly.entity_id
_entity_poly.type
_entity_poly.pdbx_seq_one_letter_code
_entity_poly.pdbx_strand_id
1 'polypeptide(L)'
;ISQLRTEFKNRFGDFRAYKEEFRLFVAPFDIDVSEVPTWFQMEAIELQCSEELKAKFSSCSLFNFYKNVIVPSGQFPSLIDNALQVVSMFGSTYRCEQLFSKMKFSKSQH
;
A
#
# COMPACT_ATOMS: atom_id res chain seq x y z
N ILE A 1 -1.15 -27.75 -2.87
CA ILE A 1 -0.71 -26.66 -1.94
C ILE A 1 0.76 -26.25 -2.17
N SER A 2 1.70 -27.19 -2.38
CA SER A 2 3.13 -26.85 -2.59
C SER A 2 3.38 -26.00 -3.85
N GLN A 3 2.83 -26.38 -5.00
CA GLN A 3 2.97 -25.61 -6.25
C GLN A 3 2.39 -24.19 -6.14
N LEU A 4 1.18 -24.05 -5.57
CA LEU A 4 0.57 -22.73 -5.37
C LEU A 4 1.42 -21.81 -4.49
N ARG A 5 2.04 -22.35 -3.43
CA ARG A 5 2.97 -21.59 -2.58
C ARG A 5 4.25 -21.18 -3.31
N THR A 6 4.77 -22.04 -4.19
CA THR A 6 5.96 -21.72 -5.00
C THR A 6 5.65 -20.64 -6.02
N GLU A 7 4.55 -20.75 -6.76
CA GLU A 7 4.09 -19.73 -7.71
C GLU A 7 3.82 -18.39 -7.02
N PHE A 8 3.21 -18.40 -5.83
CA PHE A 8 3.02 -17.19 -5.03
C PHE A 8 4.36 -16.54 -4.65
N LYS A 9 5.32 -17.33 -4.16
CA LYS A 9 6.66 -16.82 -3.81
C LYS A 9 7.43 -16.28 -5.01
N ASN A 10 7.27 -16.89 -6.18
CA ASN A 10 7.93 -16.43 -7.40
C ASN A 10 7.29 -15.14 -7.92
N ARG A 11 5.95 -15.10 -7.98
CA ARG A 11 5.19 -13.94 -8.48
C ARG A 11 5.30 -12.71 -7.59
N PHE A 12 5.38 -12.92 -6.27
CA PHE A 12 5.47 -11.85 -5.28
C PHE A 12 6.87 -11.78 -4.65
N GLY A 13 7.87 -12.35 -5.30
CA GLY A 13 9.24 -12.38 -4.80
C GLY A 13 9.82 -10.98 -4.58
N ASP A 14 9.43 -10.07 -5.46
CA ASP A 14 9.86 -8.66 -5.50
C ASP A 14 9.23 -7.82 -4.39
N PHE A 15 8.12 -8.27 -3.80
CA PHE A 15 7.45 -7.55 -2.71
C PHE A 15 8.30 -7.45 -1.45
N ARG A 16 9.31 -8.32 -1.31
CA ARG A 16 10.30 -8.22 -0.24
C ARG A 16 11.14 -6.95 -0.32
N ALA A 17 11.35 -6.40 -1.52
CA ALA A 17 12.06 -5.14 -1.69
C ALA A 17 11.25 -3.95 -1.17
N TYR A 18 9.92 -4.06 -1.12
CA TYR A 18 8.99 -3.00 -0.72
C TYR A 18 8.46 -3.16 0.71
N LYS A 19 9.17 -3.95 1.53
CA LYS A 19 8.70 -4.31 2.87
C LYS A 19 8.48 -3.07 3.75
N GLU A 20 9.37 -2.10 3.69
CA GLU A 20 9.28 -0.89 4.51
C GLU A 20 8.17 0.03 4.00
N GLU A 21 7.96 0.12 2.68
CA GLU A 21 6.86 0.84 2.07
C GLU A 21 5.50 0.25 2.48
N PHE A 22 5.40 -1.08 2.56
CA PHE A 22 4.20 -1.73 3.08
C PHE A 22 4.03 -1.53 4.58
N ARG A 23 5.11 -1.53 5.37
CA ARG A 23 5.04 -1.28 6.81
C ARG A 23 4.52 0.12 7.09
N LEU A 24 5.04 1.11 6.37
CA LEU A 24 4.61 2.51 6.45
C LEU A 24 3.15 2.67 6.01
N PHE A 25 2.72 1.93 4.99
CA PHE A 25 1.33 1.93 4.55
C PHE A 25 0.38 1.26 5.55
N VAL A 26 0.74 0.12 6.13
CA VAL A 26 -0.17 -0.69 6.96
C VAL A 26 -0.21 -0.24 8.41
N ALA A 27 0.89 0.29 8.94
CA ALA A 27 1.02 0.63 10.35
C ALA A 27 1.72 1.98 10.57
N PRO A 28 1.26 3.08 9.94
CA PRO A 28 1.96 4.37 10.01
C PRO A 28 2.07 4.95 11.43
N PHE A 29 1.19 4.55 12.35
CA PHE A 29 1.20 4.97 13.75
C PHE A 29 2.13 4.16 14.66
N ASP A 30 2.62 3.01 14.21
CA ASP A 30 3.43 2.08 15.01
C ASP A 30 4.87 1.97 14.47
N ILE A 31 5.25 2.82 13.51
CA ILE A 31 6.61 2.83 12.96
C ILE A 31 7.55 3.51 13.95
N ASP A 32 8.76 3.00 14.06
CA ASP A 32 9.82 3.71 14.76
C ASP A 32 10.31 4.85 13.87
N VAL A 33 10.14 6.09 14.35
CA VAL A 33 10.57 7.31 13.65
C VAL A 33 12.09 7.30 13.41
N SER A 34 12.88 6.63 14.24
CA SER A 34 14.33 6.53 14.03
C SER A 34 14.72 5.58 12.89
N GLU A 35 13.82 4.67 12.51
CA GLU A 35 14.06 3.69 11.43
C GLU A 35 13.61 4.20 10.05
N VAL A 36 12.86 5.30 9.97
CA VAL A 36 12.42 5.85 8.68
C VAL A 36 13.40 6.85 8.07
N PRO A 37 13.40 7.01 6.74
CA PRO A 37 14.22 8.02 6.07
C PRO A 37 13.99 9.42 6.62
N THR A 38 15.04 10.23 6.71
CA THR A 38 15.01 11.58 7.29
C THR A 38 13.93 12.48 6.69
N TRP A 39 13.67 12.37 5.38
CA TRP A 39 12.62 13.14 4.70
C TRP A 39 11.20 12.79 5.18
N PHE A 40 10.99 11.62 5.77
CA PHE A 40 9.71 11.18 6.31
C PHE A 40 9.56 11.40 7.82
N GLN A 41 10.68 11.56 8.54
CA GLN A 41 10.67 11.61 10.01
C GLN A 41 9.74 12.69 10.57
N MET A 42 9.71 13.88 9.95
CA MET A 42 8.81 14.95 10.38
C MET A 42 7.34 14.60 10.18
N GLU A 43 6.94 14.11 9.00
CA GLU A 43 5.57 13.66 8.75
C GLU A 43 5.15 12.53 9.69
N ALA A 44 6.06 11.58 9.98
CA ALA A 44 5.80 10.49 10.90
C ALA A 44 5.52 11.01 12.32
N ILE A 45 6.30 11.97 12.81
CA ILE A 45 6.09 12.60 14.13
C ILE A 45 4.74 13.32 14.15
N GLU A 46 4.47 14.17 13.18
CA GLU A 46 3.22 14.95 13.10
C GLU A 46 1.99 14.05 13.05
N LEU A 47 2.07 12.97 12.26
CA LEU A 47 1.02 11.97 12.17
C LEU A 47 0.80 11.26 13.51
N GLN A 48 1.88 10.77 14.14
CA GLN A 48 1.82 10.02 15.39
C GLN A 48 1.40 10.87 16.60
N CYS A 49 1.67 12.17 16.57
CA CYS A 49 1.20 13.11 17.59
C CYS A 49 -0.31 13.40 17.52
N SER A 50 -0.99 13.05 16.42
CA SER A 50 -2.42 13.31 16.24
C SER A 50 -3.29 12.15 16.73
N GLU A 51 -3.80 12.28 17.95
CA GLU A 51 -4.79 11.33 18.50
C GLU A 51 -6.06 11.27 17.66
N GLU A 52 -6.46 12.37 17.02
CA GLU A 52 -7.61 12.39 16.11
C GLU A 52 -7.38 11.51 14.88
N LEU A 53 -6.21 11.64 14.24
CA LEU A 53 -5.87 10.83 13.07
C LEU A 53 -5.72 9.35 13.48
N LYS A 54 -5.14 9.07 14.64
CA LYS A 54 -5.03 7.72 15.19
C LYS A 54 -6.38 7.07 15.47
N ALA A 55 -7.31 7.83 16.05
CA ALA A 55 -8.68 7.38 16.27
C ALA A 55 -9.40 7.11 14.94
N LYS A 56 -9.26 8.01 13.94
CA LYS A 56 -9.82 7.79 12.60
C LYS A 56 -9.25 6.53 11.95
N PHE A 57 -7.93 6.34 12.00
CA PHE A 57 -7.26 5.14 11.49
C PHE A 57 -7.82 3.86 12.10
N SER A 58 -8.03 3.85 13.41
CA SER A 58 -8.58 2.70 14.14
C SER A 58 -10.07 2.44 13.85
N SER A 59 -10.80 3.48 13.46
CA SER A 59 -12.26 3.44 13.24
C SER A 59 -12.69 3.04 11.82
N CYS A 60 -11.77 3.03 10.84
CA CYS A 60 -12.10 2.76 9.45
C CYS A 60 -11.10 1.80 8.79
N SER A 61 -11.44 1.29 7.61
CA SER A 61 -10.51 0.44 6.86
C SER A 61 -9.32 1.24 6.37
N LEU A 62 -8.18 0.55 6.17
CA LEU A 62 -6.94 1.15 5.68
C LEU A 62 -7.15 2.02 4.44
N PHE A 63 -7.86 1.48 3.45
CA PHE A 63 -8.15 2.20 2.22
C PHE A 63 -9.02 3.44 2.44
N ASN A 64 -10.02 3.36 3.33
CA ASN A 64 -10.89 4.50 3.63
C ASN A 64 -10.15 5.60 4.41
N PHE A 65 -9.23 5.23 5.30
CA PHE A 65 -8.37 6.19 5.98
C PHE A 65 -7.57 7.01 4.98
N TYR A 66 -6.85 6.35 4.07
CA TYR A 66 -6.07 7.07 3.06
C TYR A 66 -6.95 7.88 2.11
N LYS A 67 -8.02 7.28 1.59
CA LYS A 67 -8.90 7.92 0.61
C LYS A 67 -9.68 9.12 1.16
N ASN A 68 -10.20 9.02 2.38
CA ASN A 68 -11.16 10.00 2.91
C ASN A 68 -10.55 10.93 3.96
N VAL A 69 -9.38 10.61 4.52
CA VAL A 69 -8.73 11.42 5.57
C VAL A 69 -7.40 11.97 5.08
N ILE A 70 -6.44 11.10 4.74
CA ILE A 70 -5.07 11.53 4.42
C ILE A 70 -5.00 12.28 3.09
N VAL A 71 -5.49 11.70 1.99
CA VAL A 71 -5.42 12.33 0.66
C VAL A 71 -6.15 13.68 0.62
N PRO A 72 -7.39 13.82 1.14
CA PRO A 72 -8.06 15.12 1.14
C PRO A 72 -7.41 16.16 2.03
N SER A 73 -6.67 15.76 3.08
CA SER A 73 -5.98 16.71 3.95
C SER A 73 -4.84 17.45 3.21
N GLY A 74 -4.14 16.75 2.30
CA GLY A 74 -2.94 17.27 1.65
C GLY A 74 -1.76 17.55 2.60
N GLN A 75 -1.86 17.18 3.88
CA GLN A 75 -0.88 17.55 4.92
C GLN A 75 0.33 16.63 4.97
N PHE A 76 0.20 15.40 4.44
CA PHE A 76 1.23 14.36 4.52
C PHE A 76 1.64 13.89 3.12
N PRO A 77 2.30 14.73 2.31
CA PRO A 77 2.61 14.43 0.92
C PRO A 77 3.42 13.14 0.76
N SER A 78 4.38 12.89 1.63
CA SER A 78 5.22 11.69 1.57
C SER A 78 4.44 10.42 1.92
N LEU A 79 3.54 10.52 2.90
CA LEU A 79 2.62 9.43 3.25
C LEU A 79 1.61 9.16 2.11
N ILE A 80 1.14 10.21 1.43
CA ILE A 80 0.24 10.11 0.26
C ILE A 80 0.96 9.39 -0.88
N ASP A 81 2.19 9.79 -1.19
CA ASP A 81 2.98 9.18 -2.26
C ASP A 81 3.23 7.69 -2.00
N ASN A 82 3.60 7.33 -0.77
CA ASN A 82 3.73 5.93 -0.37
C ASN A 82 2.42 5.15 -0.57
N ALA A 83 1.30 5.70 -0.12
CA ALA A 83 -0.01 5.05 -0.24
C ALA A 83 -0.41 4.85 -1.71
N LEU A 84 -0.18 5.85 -2.57
CA LEU A 84 -0.44 5.74 -4.00
C LEU A 84 0.47 4.71 -4.66
N GLN A 85 1.76 4.70 -4.30
CA GLN A 85 2.70 3.71 -4.81
C GLN A 85 2.24 2.30 -4.45
N VAL A 86 1.96 2.03 -3.18
CA VAL A 86 1.49 0.72 -2.70
C VAL A 86 0.17 0.30 -3.37
N VAL A 87 -0.84 1.18 -3.40
CA VAL A 87 -2.13 0.89 -4.03
C VAL A 87 -1.98 0.64 -5.53
N SER A 88 -1.10 1.37 -6.22
CA SER A 88 -0.86 1.20 -7.66
C SER A 88 -0.23 -0.16 -8.00
N MET A 89 0.60 -0.73 -7.12
CA MET A 89 1.16 -2.08 -7.29
C MET A 89 0.04 -3.13 -7.37
N PHE A 90 -0.98 -3.03 -6.51
CA PHE A 90 -2.11 -3.96 -6.51
C PHE A 90 -3.15 -3.64 -7.60
N GLY A 91 -3.38 -2.35 -7.87
CA GLY A 91 -4.32 -1.89 -8.89
C GLY A 91 -3.89 -2.25 -10.33
N SER A 92 -2.59 -2.13 -10.62
CA SER A 92 -2.03 -2.50 -11.92
C SER A 92 -2.07 -4.01 -12.15
N THR A 93 -1.78 -4.85 -11.14
CA THR A 93 -1.95 -6.31 -11.25
C THR A 93 -3.38 -6.71 -11.58
N TYR A 94 -4.39 -6.12 -10.93
CA TYR A 94 -5.80 -6.45 -11.22
C TYR A 94 -6.19 -6.06 -12.65
N ARG A 95 -5.78 -4.87 -13.11
CA ARG A 95 -6.04 -4.39 -14.48
C ARG A 95 -5.32 -5.24 -15.53
N CYS A 96 -4.06 -5.61 -15.28
CA CYS A 96 -3.29 -6.51 -16.13
C CYS A 96 -3.91 -7.91 -16.18
N GLU A 97 -4.28 -8.50 -15.04
CA GLU A 97 -4.94 -9.82 -14.97
C GLU A 97 -6.28 -9.85 -15.70
N GLN A 98 -7.09 -8.80 -15.57
CA GLN A 98 -8.33 -8.64 -16.32
C GLN A 98 -8.08 -8.56 -17.83
N LEU A 99 -7.06 -7.81 -18.27
CA LEU A 99 -6.69 -7.69 -19.68
C LEU A 99 -6.17 -9.03 -20.23
N PHE A 100 -5.30 -9.72 -19.50
CA PHE A 100 -4.78 -11.04 -19.89
C PHE A 100 -5.86 -12.12 -19.92
N SER A 101 -6.81 -12.08 -19.00
CA SER A 101 -7.96 -13.02 -18.98
C SER A 101 -8.84 -12.81 -20.22
N LYS A 102 -9.12 -11.55 -20.59
CA LYS A 102 -9.85 -11.22 -21.82
C LYS A 102 -9.11 -11.68 -23.08
N MET A 103 -7.79 -11.51 -23.15
CA MET A 103 -6.97 -11.99 -24.26
C MET A 103 -6.90 -13.53 -24.37
N LYS A 104 -6.90 -14.24 -23.24
CA LYS A 104 -6.99 -15.71 -23.24
C LYS A 104 -8.34 -16.17 -23.78
N PHE A 105 -9.43 -15.54 -23.35
CA PHE A 105 -10.77 -15.85 -23.84
C PHE A 105 -10.90 -15.66 -25.36
N SER A 106 -10.37 -14.57 -25.91
CA SER A 106 -10.42 -14.31 -27.36
C SER A 106 -9.57 -15.28 -28.18
N LYS A 107 -8.45 -15.79 -27.62
CA LYS A 107 -7.63 -16.82 -28.27
C LYS A 107 -8.23 -18.23 -28.23
N SER A 108 -9.12 -18.52 -27.27
CA SER A 108 -9.83 -19.80 -27.17
C SER A 108 -11.14 -19.87 -27.96
N GLN A 109 -11.53 -18.78 -28.61
CA GLN A 109 -12.75 -18.66 -29.45
C GLN A 109 -12.42 -18.69 -30.96
N HIS A 110 -11.21 -19.13 -31.32
CA HIS A 110 -10.79 -19.47 -32.67
C HIS A 110 -10.05 -20.82 -32.63
#